data_AF-A0A1C5AAP0-F1
#
_entry.id   AF-A0A1C5AAP0-F1
#
_cell.length_a   1.000
_cell.length_b   1.000
_cell.length_c   1.000
_cell.angle_alpha   90.00
_cell.angle_beta   90.00
_cell.angle_gamma   90.00
#
_symmetry.space_group_name_H-M   'P 1'
#
loop_
_entity.id
_entity.type
_entity.pdbx_description
1 polymer ?
#
loop_
_entity_poly.entity_id
_entity_poly.type
_entity_poly.pdbx_seq_one_letter_code
_entity_poly.pdbx_strand_id
1 'polypeptide(L)'
;MPWREQPADLVFAPPRYPAHDYTGPGEIVTVRLGREVVGYLTRKGWDGVGWLPRPGLTEDADIVRVLVYDILRDAAAEGRPLVEAWAEVLDFTTHDAPVTAPLDGLRGD
;
A
#
# COMPACT_ATOMS: atom_id res chain seq x y z
N MET A 1 9.94 -17.46 45.15
CA MET A 1 9.27 -17.95 43.92
C MET A 1 10.35 -18.27 42.90
N PRO A 2 10.52 -19.52 42.42
CA PRO A 2 11.46 -19.79 41.35
C PRO A 2 10.93 -19.21 40.04
N TRP A 3 11.77 -18.49 39.31
CA TRP A 3 11.51 -18.02 37.96
C TRP A 3 11.19 -19.22 37.05
N ARG A 4 10.06 -19.18 36.35
CA ARG A 4 9.76 -20.13 35.26
C ARG A 4 10.04 -19.40 33.95
N GLU A 5 10.99 -19.90 33.15
CA GLU A 5 11.13 -19.48 31.76
C GLU A 5 9.83 -19.79 31.01
N GLN A 6 9.29 -18.78 30.34
CA GLN A 6 8.12 -18.91 29.47
C GLN A 6 8.58 -19.55 28.14
N PRO A 7 8.07 -20.73 27.73
CA PRO A 7 8.56 -21.42 26.55
C PRO A 7 7.79 -20.99 25.29
N ALA A 8 7.72 -19.70 25.00
CA ALA A 8 7.03 -19.23 23.80
C ALA A 8 7.70 -17.98 23.22
N ASP A 9 8.85 -18.15 22.58
CA ASP A 9 9.23 -17.30 21.46
C ASP A 9 8.90 -18.03 20.17
N LEU A 10 7.64 -17.95 19.75
CA LEU A 10 7.24 -18.26 18.37
C LEU A 10 6.15 -17.28 17.94
N VAL A 11 6.45 -15.98 18.03
CA VAL A 11 5.80 -15.03 17.13
C VAL A 11 6.46 -15.23 15.77
N PHE A 12 5.92 -16.17 14.98
CA PHE A 12 6.18 -16.17 13.55
C PHE A 12 5.57 -14.89 13.00
N ALA A 13 6.37 -13.85 12.90
CA ALA A 13 6.04 -12.66 12.12
C ALA A 13 6.30 -13.04 10.66
N PRO A 14 5.28 -13.10 9.79
CA PRO A 14 5.51 -13.33 8.38
C PRO A 14 6.46 -12.24 7.83
N PRO A 15 7.23 -12.55 6.77
CA PRO A 15 8.06 -11.55 6.10
C PRO A 15 7.19 -10.35 5.71
N ARG A 16 7.44 -9.20 6.31
CA ARG A 16 6.86 -7.93 5.86
C ARG A 16 7.37 -7.70 4.43
N TYR A 17 6.51 -7.22 3.52
CA TYR A 17 6.97 -6.85 2.17
C TYR A 17 8.20 -5.92 2.27
N PRO A 18 9.15 -6.04 1.32
CA PRO A 18 10.25 -5.09 1.24
C PRO A 18 9.67 -3.68 1.13
N ALA A 19 10.30 -2.73 1.82
CA ALA A 19 9.90 -1.33 1.76
C ALA A 19 9.93 -0.86 0.30
N HIS A 20 8.85 -0.19 -0.14
CA HIS A 20 8.73 0.26 -1.51
C HIS A 20 9.87 1.23 -1.86
N ASP A 21 10.57 0.95 -2.97
CA ASP A 21 11.58 1.82 -3.51
C ASP A 21 10.92 2.93 -4.34
N TYR A 22 10.87 4.13 -3.76
CA TYR A 22 10.34 5.33 -4.41
C TYR A 22 11.37 6.04 -5.29
N THR A 23 12.44 5.36 -5.71
CA THR A 23 13.44 5.98 -6.60
C THR A 23 13.31 5.54 -8.05
N GLY A 24 13.63 6.43 -9.00
CA GLY A 24 13.66 6.11 -10.42
C GLY A 24 12.28 5.79 -11.03
N PRO A 25 12.22 5.19 -12.24
CA PRO A 25 10.97 5.03 -12.98
C PRO A 25 10.04 3.99 -12.35
N GLY A 26 8.75 4.33 -12.28
CA GLY A 26 7.68 3.43 -11.89
C GLY A 26 6.34 3.90 -12.45
N GLU A 27 5.31 3.10 -12.23
CA GLU A 27 3.93 3.46 -12.54
C GLU A 27 3.26 4.11 -11.34
N ILE A 28 2.47 5.15 -11.59
CA ILE A 28 1.73 5.90 -10.59
C ILE A 28 0.27 5.90 -11.00
N VAL A 29 -0.60 5.56 -10.06
CA VAL A 29 -2.05 5.65 -10.18
C VAL A 29 -2.56 6.61 -9.11
N THR A 30 -3.32 7.61 -9.53
CA THR A 30 -3.97 8.54 -8.60
C THR A 30 -5.35 7.98 -8.22
N VAL A 31 -5.52 7.59 -6.97
CA VAL A 31 -6.80 7.11 -6.43
C VAL A 31 -7.64 8.32 -6.01
N ARG A 32 -8.92 8.32 -6.37
CA ARG A 32 -9.83 9.46 -6.20
C ARG A 32 -11.18 9.05 -5.64
N LEU A 33 -11.82 10.01 -4.98
CA LEU A 33 -13.26 9.99 -4.71
C LEU A 33 -13.88 11.27 -5.25
N GLY A 34 -14.64 11.16 -6.34
CA GLY A 34 -15.12 12.32 -7.07
C GLY A 34 -13.96 13.21 -7.53
N ARG A 35 -13.88 14.45 -7.04
CA ARG A 35 -12.79 15.39 -7.37
C ARG A 35 -11.60 15.31 -6.40
N GLU A 36 -11.80 14.72 -5.24
CA GLU A 36 -10.79 14.63 -4.18
C GLU A 36 -9.76 13.54 -4.50
N VAL A 37 -8.49 13.85 -4.28
CA VAL A 37 -7.39 12.88 -4.42
C VAL A 37 -7.19 12.20 -3.07
N VAL A 38 -7.42 10.89 -3.04
CA VAL A 38 -7.27 10.06 -1.84
C VAL A 38 -5.80 9.73 -1.59
N GLY A 39 -5.05 9.45 -2.65
CA GLY A 39 -3.66 9.05 -2.55
C GLY A 39 -3.08 8.56 -3.87
N TYR A 40 -1.82 8.13 -3.81
CA TYR A 40 -1.08 7.60 -4.95
C TYR A 40 -0.69 6.16 -4.69
N LEU A 41 -1.11 5.28 -5.60
CA LEU A 41 -0.66 3.90 -5.65
C LEU A 41 0.51 3.83 -6.63
N THR A 42 1.65 3.28 -6.21
CA THR A 42 2.87 3.22 -7.02
C THR A 42 3.30 1.79 -7.25
N ARG A 43 3.82 1.49 -8.45
CA ARG A 43 4.35 0.17 -8.79
C ARG A 43 5.73 0.27 -9.45
N LYS A 44 6.65 -0.59 -9.03
CA LYS A 44 7.96 -0.79 -9.65
C LYS A 44 8.17 -2.28 -9.95
N GLY A 45 8.02 -2.65 -11.22
CA GLY A 45 8.03 -4.06 -11.63
C GLY A 45 6.84 -4.84 -11.04
N TRP A 46 7.04 -6.14 -10.81
CA TRP A 46 5.99 -7.02 -10.27
C TRP A 46 5.98 -7.11 -8.74
N ASP A 47 7.07 -6.69 -8.09
CA ASP A 47 7.34 -6.97 -6.68
C ASP A 47 7.41 -5.71 -5.79
N GLY A 48 7.25 -4.52 -6.37
CA GLY A 48 7.25 -3.26 -5.63
C GLY A 48 5.90 -2.58 -5.77
N VAL A 49 5.06 -2.62 -4.74
CA VAL A 49 3.83 -1.79 -4.65
C VAL A 49 3.92 -0.87 -3.42
N GLY A 50 3.54 0.39 -3.62
CA GLY A 50 3.55 1.44 -2.61
C GLY A 50 2.22 2.17 -2.56
N TRP A 51 1.86 2.66 -1.38
CA TRP A 51 0.66 3.44 -1.14
C TRP A 51 0.99 4.71 -0.35
N LEU A 52 0.62 5.85 -0.92
CA LEU A 52 0.88 7.18 -0.38
C LEU A 52 -0.44 7.94 -0.22
N PRO A 53 -1.11 7.81 0.93
CA PRO A 53 -2.36 8.52 1.18
C PRO A 53 -2.13 10.03 1.34
N ARG A 54 -3.08 10.84 0.89
CA ARG A 54 -3.07 12.28 1.13
C ARG A 54 -3.48 12.59 2.57
N PRO A 55 -2.89 13.61 3.21
CA PRO A 55 -3.39 14.11 4.49
C PRO A 55 -4.65 14.98 4.28
N GLY A 56 -5.44 15.14 5.34
CA GLY A 56 -6.57 16.08 5.35
C GLY A 56 -7.77 15.67 4.50
N LEU A 57 -8.02 14.36 4.40
CA LEU A 57 -9.14 13.80 3.65
C LEU A 57 -10.48 14.10 4.31
N THR A 58 -11.53 14.19 3.49
CA THR A 58 -12.92 14.08 3.97
C THR A 58 -13.19 12.69 4.53
N GLU A 59 -14.24 12.54 5.35
CA GLU A 59 -14.62 11.24 5.93
C GLU A 59 -14.87 10.18 4.86
N ASP A 60 -15.60 10.51 3.79
CA ASP A 60 -15.86 9.59 2.69
C ASP A 60 -14.57 9.19 1.96
N ALA A 61 -13.66 10.14 1.72
CA ALA A 61 -12.36 9.84 1.11
C ALA A 61 -11.45 9.01 2.04
N ASP A 62 -11.59 9.17 3.35
CA ASP A 62 -10.88 8.37 4.34
C ASP A 62 -11.33 6.91 4.33
N ILE A 63 -12.61 6.63 4.06
CA ILE A 63 -13.11 5.26 3.86
C ILE A 63 -12.38 4.60 2.69
N VAL A 64 -12.20 5.30 1.56
CA VAL A 64 -11.45 4.79 0.41
C VAL A 64 -9.97 4.57 0.78
N ARG A 65 -9.36 5.47 1.54
CA ARG A 65 -7.99 5.30 2.04
C ARG A 65 -7.85 4.01 2.87
N VAL A 66 -8.79 3.75 3.77
CA VAL A 66 -8.81 2.55 4.62
C VAL A 66 -9.01 1.30 3.77
N LEU A 67 -9.92 1.31 2.80
CA LEU A 67 -10.12 0.21 1.87
C LEU A 67 -8.83 -0.20 1.15
N VAL A 68 -8.09 0.78 0.60
CA VAL A 68 -6.80 0.51 -0.07
C VAL A 68 -5.79 -0.07 0.91
N TYR A 69 -5.73 0.48 2.13
CA TYR A 69 -4.82 -0.01 3.16
C TYR A 69 -5.13 -1.46 3.55
N ASP A 70 -6.41 -1.79 3.73
CA ASP A 70 -6.84 -3.12 4.13
C ASP A 70 -6.55 -4.16 3.04
N ILE A 71 -6.83 -3.86 1.77
CA ILE A 71 -6.49 -4.75 0.65
C ILE A 71 -4.99 -5.07 0.64
N LEU A 72 -4.13 -4.05 0.71
CA LEU A 72 -2.68 -4.23 0.67
C LEU A 72 -2.15 -4.96 1.91
N ARG A 73 -2.72 -4.67 3.09
CA ARG A 73 -2.38 -5.32 4.36
C ARG A 73 -2.77 -6.79 4.35
N ASP A 74 -3.97 -7.12 3.88
CA ASP A 74 -4.50 -8.47 3.87
C ASP A 74 -3.74 -9.33 2.84
N ALA A 75 -3.48 -8.79 1.64
CA ALA A 75 -2.60 -9.44 0.68
C ALA A 75 -1.20 -9.73 1.25
N ALA A 76 -0.63 -8.81 2.04
CA ALA A 76 0.64 -9.03 2.74
C ALA A 76 0.56 -10.16 3.76
N ALA A 77 -0.50 -10.18 4.55
CA ALA A 77 -0.71 -11.19 5.58
C ALA A 77 -0.89 -12.60 4.98
N GLU A 78 -1.52 -12.67 3.81
CA GLU A 78 -1.79 -13.91 3.06
C GLU A 78 -0.62 -14.35 2.18
N GLY A 79 0.40 -13.50 2.00
CA GLY A 79 1.53 -13.79 1.10
C GLY A 79 1.15 -13.79 -0.38
N ARG A 80 0.08 -13.07 -0.75
CA ARG A 80 -0.37 -12.94 -2.14
C ARG A 80 0.64 -12.14 -2.98
N PRO A 81 0.72 -12.38 -4.30
CA PRO A 81 1.51 -11.52 -5.18
C PRO A 81 1.04 -10.06 -5.14
N LEU A 82 1.97 -9.11 -5.03
CA LEU A 82 1.65 -7.68 -4.95
C LEU A 82 0.92 -7.15 -6.20
N VAL A 83 1.14 -7.77 -7.35
CA VAL A 83 0.40 -7.48 -8.58
C VAL A 83 -1.10 -7.78 -8.46
N GLU A 84 -1.47 -8.82 -7.71
CA GLU A 84 -2.89 -9.15 -7.50
C GLU A 84 -3.54 -8.15 -6.57
N ALA A 85 -2.86 -7.76 -5.49
CA ALA A 85 -3.33 -6.72 -4.58
C ALA A 85 -3.47 -5.37 -5.30
N TRP A 86 -2.52 -5.06 -6.19
CA TRP A 86 -2.59 -3.89 -7.07
C TRP A 86 -3.84 -3.93 -7.95
N ALA A 87 -4.08 -5.03 -8.66
CA ALA A 87 -5.24 -5.18 -9.53
C ALA A 87 -6.55 -5.04 -8.74
N GLU A 88 -6.60 -5.66 -7.55
CA GLU A 88 -7.75 -5.57 -6.65
C GLU A 88 -8.04 -4.12 -6.22
N VAL A 89 -7.02 -3.34 -5.85
CA VAL A 89 -7.19 -1.92 -5.54
C VAL A 89 -7.79 -1.16 -6.73
N LEU A 90 -7.33 -1.44 -7.95
CA LEU A 90 -7.85 -0.78 -9.16
C LEU A 90 -9.31 -1.17 -9.44
N ASP A 91 -9.70 -2.41 -9.17
CA ASP A 91 -11.07 -2.87 -9.37
C ASP A 91 -12.05 -2.24 -8.37
N PHE A 92 -11.60 -1.93 -7.16
CA PHE A 92 -12.45 -1.39 -6.09
C PHE A 92 -12.43 0.14 -5.95
N THR A 93 -11.54 0.83 -6.66
CA THR A 93 -11.38 2.28 -6.50
C THR A 93 -11.55 3.06 -7.80
N THR A 94 -12.09 4.27 -7.71
CA THR A 94 -12.03 5.21 -8.83
C THR A 94 -10.61 5.77 -8.91
N HIS A 95 -10.02 5.75 -10.10
CA HIS A 95 -8.64 6.15 -10.28
C HIS A 95 -8.38 6.74 -11.68
N ASP A 96 -7.34 7.56 -11.77
CA ASP A 96 -6.83 8.05 -13.05
C ASP A 96 -6.01 6.95 -13.74
N ALA A 97 -5.88 7.02 -15.06
CA ALA A 97 -5.07 6.07 -15.82
C ALA A 97 -3.61 6.05 -15.30
N PRO A 98 -2.94 4.88 -15.28
CA PRO A 98 -1.55 4.79 -14.83
C PRO A 98 -0.64 5.69 -15.67
N VAL A 99 0.27 6.38 -15.00
CA VAL A 99 1.32 7.19 -15.64
C VAL A 99 2.69 6.66 -15.24
N THR A 100 3.57 6.44 -16.22
CA THR A 100 4.97 6.10 -15.95
C THR A 100 5.78 7.37 -15.72
N ALA A 101 6.36 7.52 -14.53
CA ALA A 101 7.18 8.66 -14.17
C ALA A 101 8.20 8.30 -13.07
N PRO A 102 9.22 9.15 -12.83
CA PRO A 102 10.08 9.00 -11.67
C PRO A 102 9.30 9.10 -10.36
N LEU A 103 9.50 8.14 -9.45
CA LEU A 103 8.84 8.11 -8.14
C LEU A 103 9.51 9.03 -7.11
N ASP A 104 10.67 9.58 -7.45
CA ASP A 104 11.56 10.34 -6.55
C ASP A 104 10.83 11.51 -5.86
N GLY A 105 9.84 12.11 -6.53
CA GLY A 105 9.07 13.25 -6.03
C GLY A 105 7.83 12.91 -5.20
N LEU A 106 7.41 11.64 -5.12
CA LEU A 106 6.18 11.25 -4.43
C LEU A 106 6.34 11.12 -2.92
N ARG A 107 7.58 10.94 -2.46
CA ARG A 107 7.90 10.85 -1.03
C ARG A 107 7.83 12.20 -0.30
N GLY A 108 7.57 13.29 -1.02
CA GLY A 108 7.53 14.71 -0.63
C GLY A 108 7.87 15.08 0.82
N ASP A 109 8.78 16.04 0.96
CA ASP A 109 9.11 16.79 2.19
C ASP A 109 7.98 16.89 3.24
#